data_AF-A0A2E1XFC2-F1
#
_entry.id   AF-A0A2E1XFC2-F1
#
_cell.length_a   1.000
_cell.length_b   1.000
_cell.length_c   1.000
_cell.angle_alpha   90.00
_cell.angle_beta   90.00
_cell.angle_gamma   90.00
#
_symmetry.space_group_name_H-M   'P 1'
#
loop_
_entity.id
_entity.type
_entity.pdbx_description
1 polymer ?
#
loop_
_entity_poly.entity_id
_entity_poly.type
_entity_poly.pdbx_seq_one_letter_code
_entity_poly.pdbx_strand_id
1 'polypeptide(L)' 'MEKQDWEEWDKLYKTYEEKRQAYEAALSHLGGSFSELARHYNRNKFDQNGFVSEEKAHEEFVKAREALHRFMHEKVK' A
#
# COMPACT_ATOMS: atom_id res chain seq x y z
N MET A 1 -10.09 -19.62 16.97
CA MET A 1 -10.69 -19.08 15.73
C MET A 1 -11.61 -20.11 15.14
N GLU A 2 -12.86 -19.72 14.93
CA GLU A 2 -13.89 -20.53 14.29
C GLU A 2 -13.83 -20.41 12.76
N LYS A 3 -14.58 -21.24 12.04
CA LYS A 3 -14.60 -21.23 10.57
C LYS A 3 -14.99 -19.85 10.00
N GLN A 4 -15.88 -19.14 10.67
CA GLN A 4 -16.30 -17.79 10.28
C GLN A 4 -15.17 -16.76 10.43
N ASP A 5 -14.34 -16.90 11.46
CA ASP A 5 -13.17 -16.04 11.68
C ASP A 5 -12.13 -16.20 10.57
N TRP A 6 -11.96 -17.43 10.06
CA TRP A 6 -11.05 -17.70 8.94
C TRP A 6 -11.54 -17.10 7.63
N GLU A 7 -12.85 -17.10 7.38
CA GLU A 7 -13.44 -16.44 6.21
C GLU A 7 -13.30 -14.91 6.28
N GLU A 8 -13.45 -14.33 7.46
CA GLU A 8 -13.23 -12.90 7.69
C GLU A 8 -11.75 -12.52 7.57
N TRP A 9 -10.86 -13.36 8.10
CA TRP A 9 -9.42 -13.22 7.92
C TRP A 9 -9.01 -13.26 6.44
N ASP A 10 -9.53 -14.21 5.64
CA ASP A 10 -9.21 -14.32 4.22
C ASP A 10 -9.64 -13.06 3.43
N LYS A 11 -10.79 -12.47 3.77
CA LYS A 11 -11.25 -11.21 3.18
C LYS A 11 -10.34 -10.04 3.53
N LEU A 12 -9.97 -9.91 4.81
CA LEU A 12 -9.04 -8.86 5.26
C LEU A 12 -7.66 -9.04 4.64
N TYR A 13 -7.19 -10.28 4.54
CA TYR A 13 -5.89 -10.60 3.95
C TYR A 13 -5.84 -10.30 2.45
N LYS A 14 -6.88 -10.66 1.69
CA LYS A 14 -7.00 -10.25 0.27
C LYS A 14 -6.95 -8.73 0.11
N THR A 15 -7.70 -8.00 0.94
CA THR A 15 -7.70 -6.54 0.92
C THR A 15 -6.31 -5.97 1.22
N TYR A 16 -5.63 -6.54 2.23
CA TYR A 16 -4.25 -6.17 2.56
C TYR A 16 -3.30 -6.40 1.37
N GLU A 17 -3.39 -7.56 0.72
CA GLU A 17 -2.52 -7.93 -0.39
C GLU A 17 -2.75 -7.03 -1.62
N GLU A 18 -3.99 -6.72 -1.96
CA GLU A 18 -4.33 -5.78 -3.03
C GLU A 18 -3.74 -4.38 -2.77
N LYS A 19 -3.86 -3.87 -1.54
CA LYS A 19 -3.31 -2.56 -1.17
C LYS A 19 -1.78 -2.58 -1.11
N ARG A 20 -1.17 -3.69 -0.70
CA ARG A 20 0.28 -3.89 -0.74
C ARG A 20 0.81 -3.81 -2.16
N GLN A 21 0.19 -4.51 -3.11
CA GLN A 21 0.58 -4.50 -4.51
C GLN A 21 0.41 -3.11 -5.14
N ALA A 22 -0.68 -2.40 -4.83
CA ALA A 22 -0.88 -1.03 -5.29
C ALA A 22 0.21 -0.07 -4.76
N TYR A 23 0.60 -0.24 -3.50
CA TYR A 23 1.69 0.52 -2.90
C TYR A 23 3.05 0.22 -3.55
N GLU A 24 3.38 -1.06 -3.72
CA GLU A 24 4.62 -1.50 -4.40
C GLU A 24 4.69 -1.00 -5.84
N ALA A 25 3.56 -0.98 -6.57
CA ALA A 25 3.48 -0.42 -7.90
C ALA A 25 3.73 1.11 -7.89
N ALA A 26 3.12 1.84 -6.96
CA ALA A 26 3.36 3.29 -6.81
C ALA A 26 4.83 3.60 -6.48
N LEU A 27 5.48 2.80 -5.64
CA LEU A 27 6.91 2.90 -5.34
C LEU A 27 7.78 2.62 -6.57
N SER A 28 7.47 1.59 -7.36
CA SER A 28 8.21 1.28 -8.59
C SER A 28 8.09 2.41 -9.62
N HIS A 29 6.93 3.07 -9.69
CA HIS A 29 6.73 4.23 -10.56
C HIS A 29 7.55 5.44 -10.10
N LEU A 30 7.66 5.68 -8.79
CA LEU A 30 8.58 6.68 -8.24
C LEU A 30 10.05 6.35 -8.55
N GLY A 31 10.50 5.12 -8.31
CA GLY A 31 11.88 4.71 -8.59
C GLY A 31 12.27 4.83 -10.08
N GLY A 32 11.36 4.45 -10.98
CA GLY A 32 11.55 4.61 -12.43
C GLY A 32 11.61 6.08 -12.85
N SER A 33 10.67 6.89 -12.38
CA SER A 33 10.61 8.33 -12.66
C SER A 33 11.82 9.07 -12.08
N PHE A 34 12.32 8.72 -10.89
CA PHE A 34 13.58 9.26 -10.35
C PHE A 34 14.78 8.94 -11.25
N SER A 35 14.88 7.73 -11.82
CA SER A 35 16.00 7.36 -12.69
C SER A 35 15.98 8.09 -14.05
N GLU A 36 14.78 8.33 -14.60
CA GLU A 36 14.62 9.12 -15.83
C GLU A 36 14.79 10.63 -15.57
N LEU A 37 14.29 11.13 -14.43
CA LEU A 37 14.47 12.51 -13.97
C LEU A 37 15.94 12.84 -13.67
N ALA A 38 16.71 11.89 -13.13
CA ALA A 38 18.15 12.06 -12.90
C ALA A 38 18.93 12.22 -14.21
N ARG A 39 18.45 11.62 -15.32
CA ARG A 39 19.04 11.79 -16.66
C ARG A 39 18.63 13.11 -17.34
N HIS A 40 17.46 13.65 -17.01
CA HIS A 40 16.90 14.86 -17.64
C HIS A 40 16.50 15.92 -16.59
N TYR A 41 17.41 16.27 -15.68
CA TYR A 41 17.17 17.12 -14.51
C TYR A 41 16.45 18.43 -14.86
N ASN A 42 15.12 18.43 -14.78
CA ASN A 42 14.26 19.58 -14.96
C ASN A 42 13.42 19.74 -13.71
N ARG A 43 13.83 20.68 -12.86
CA ARG A 43 13.27 20.98 -11.53
C ARG A 43 11.75 21.25 -11.55
N ASN A 44 11.20 21.63 -12.70
CA ASN A 44 9.77 21.92 -12.88
C ASN A 44 8.92 20.69 -13.31
N LYS A 45 9.55 19.54 -13.57
CA LYS A 45 8.88 18.26 -13.86
C LYS A 45 8.90 17.30 -12.67
N PHE A 46 9.18 17.81 -11.47
CA PHE A 46 8.99 17.03 -10.25
C PHE A 46 7.50 16.71 -10.16
N ASP A 47 7.14 15.46 -10.49
CA ASP A 47 5.76 15.03 -10.65
C ASP A 47 5.09 14.97 -9.27
N GLN A 48 4.60 16.12 -8.81
CA GLN A 48 3.85 16.25 -7.56
C GLN A 48 2.66 15.28 -7.53
N ASN A 49 2.11 14.89 -8.69
CA ASN A 49 1.01 13.94 -8.76
C ASN A 49 1.45 12.51 -8.43
N GLY A 50 2.68 12.12 -8.80
CA GLY A 50 3.26 10.82 -8.47
C GLY A 50 3.44 10.62 -6.96
N PHE A 51 3.94 11.64 -6.26
CA PHE A 51 4.08 11.61 -4.79
C PHE A 51 2.74 11.58 -4.06
N VAL A 52 1.76 12.40 -4.49
CA VAL A 52 0.41 12.39 -3.92
C VAL A 52 -0.26 11.02 -4.14
N SER A 53 0.04 10.35 -5.25
CA SER A 53 -0.48 9.00 -5.52
C SER A 53 0.15 7.92 -4.64
N GLU A 54 1.45 8.01 -4.32
CA GLU A 54 2.12 7.09 -3.42
C GLU A 54 1.71 7.30 -1.97
N GLU A 55 1.63 8.55 -1.50
CA GLU A 55 1.20 8.86 -0.14
C GLU A 55 -0.22 8.32 0.12
N LYS A 56 -1.12 8.48 -0.85
CA LYS A 56 -2.46 7.90 -0.77
C LYS A 56 -2.45 6.36 -0.78
N ALA A 57 -1.64 5.73 -1.63
CA ALA A 57 -1.52 4.27 -1.68
C ALA A 57 -0.91 3.71 -0.37
N HIS A 58 0.06 4.42 0.21
CA HIS A 58 0.67 4.12 1.49
C HIS A 58 -0.35 4.19 2.63
N GLU A 59 -1.14 5.27 2.70
CA GLU A 59 -2.21 5.39 3.71
C GLU A 59 -3.23 4.25 3.62
N GLU A 60 -3.66 3.89 2.41
CA GLU A 60 -4.62 2.80 2.21
C GLU A 60 -4.04 1.44 2.62
N PHE A 61 -2.76 1.20 2.32
CA PHE A 61 -2.04 0.00 2.79
C PHE A 61 -1.92 -0.06 4.32
N VAL A 62 -1.55 1.06 4.96
CA VAL A 62 -1.43 1.12 6.43
C VAL A 62 -2.78 0.84 7.10
N LYS A 63 -3.87 1.42 6.61
CA LYS A 63 -5.23 1.15 7.11
C LYS A 63 -5.61 -0.33 7.00
N ALA A 64 -5.32 -0.95 5.85
CA ALA A 64 -5.57 -2.39 5.65
C ALA A 64 -4.73 -3.27 6.60
N ARG A 65 -3.46 -2.90 6.81
CA ARG A 65 -2.55 -3.59 7.76
C ARG A 65 -3.06 -3.48 9.20
N GLU A 66 -3.50 -2.30 9.62
CA GLU A 66 -4.05 -2.07 10.96
C GLU A 66 -5.33 -2.86 11.21
N ALA A 67 -6.23 -2.93 10.22
CA ALA A 67 -7.45 -3.73 10.31
C ALA A 67 -7.12 -5.22 10.52
N LEU A 68 -6.17 -5.76 9.75
CA LEU A 68 -5.72 -7.15 9.89
C LEU A 68 -5.05 -7.41 11.25
N HIS A 69 -4.20 -6.49 11.70
CA HIS A 69 -3.55 -6.58 13.03
C HIS A 69 -4.57 -6.53 14.18
N ARG A 70 -5.57 -5.65 14.09
CA ARG A 70 -6.62 -5.53 15.10
C ARG A 70 -7.45 -6.82 15.19
N PHE A 71 -7.86 -7.35 14.05
CA PHE A 71 -8.58 -8.62 13.98
C PHE A 71 -7.76 -9.76 14.61
N MET A 72 -6.47 -9.87 14.26
CA MET A 72 -5.58 -10.87 14.86
C MET A 72 -5.43 -10.68 16.37
N HIS A 73 -5.29 -9.44 16.85
CA HIS A 73 -5.15 -9.18 18.28
C HIS A 73 -6.42 -9.54 19.06
N GLU A 74 -7.60 -9.24 18.52
CA GLU A 74 -8.88 -9.57 19.14
C GLU A 74 -9.15 -11.08 19.19
N LYS A 75 -8.71 -11.83 18.18
CA LYS A 75 -8.94 -13.28 18.07
C LYS A 75 -7.88 -14.16 18.73
N VAL A 76 -6.69 -13.61 19.01
CA VAL A 76 -5.57 -14.32 19.68
C VAL A 76 -5.54 -14.04 21.20
N LYS A 77 -6.29 -13.06 21.69
CA LYS A 77 -6.50 -12.80 23.13
C LYS A 77 -7.40 -13.85 23.77
#